data_AF-A0AAU7F708-F1
#
_entry.id   AF-A0AAU7F708-F1
#
_cell.length_a   1.000
_cell.length_b   1.000
_cell.length_c   1.000
_cell.angle_alpha   90.00
_cell.angle_beta   90.00
_cell.angle_gamma   90.00
#
_symmetry.space_group_name_H-M   'P 1'
#
loop_
_entity.id
_entity.type
_entity.pdbx_description
1 polymer ?
#
loop_
_entity_poly.entity_id
_entity_poly.type
_entity_poly.pdbx_seq_one_letter_code
_entity_poly.pdbx_strand_id
1 'polypeptide(L)'
;MPRLTPIRYLARQAEPTRISPFFVLVSLLVVLIVSLFPFSNWRFTGEPVLAFFSYPLPYYATVFDNAINVLAYIPLGFGLVLMFRRRMLASLLALLCCALVSSGVEFLQQFLPGRVASNLDILSNTLGGAIGVVIGLILRSRRWVHRWLIFRHEYLATGRVMEWGLVWLVLWFVSQLDPTQPYLGVVVEPRGLPQPFVAPMADAALFLRLLEAGGMMLNLAGVGLYVSVLLAYGRDIPRVISLVLGLALALKMAFAGMLLKPEQFFVWLNLNIVLGGLCGSLILLAAWTLRRRYRAILAVACLSLATVVSMIWPLSPQLSATLPLFKWQYGHLQHFSGLAQVIGDIWPFGALALLICFLLGDSGANE
;
A
#
# COMPACT_ATOMS: atom_id res chain seq x y z
N MET A 1 -2.49 -0.12 35.31
CA MET A 1 -1.87 -1.43 35.60
C MET A 1 -0.91 -1.78 34.46
N PRO A 2 0.34 -2.20 34.72
CA PRO A 2 1.20 -2.72 33.67
C PRO A 2 0.53 -3.98 33.08
N ARG A 3 0.35 -4.03 31.75
CA ARG A 3 -0.17 -5.23 31.08
C ARG A 3 0.79 -6.38 31.38
N LEU A 4 0.29 -7.46 31.99
CA LEU A 4 1.05 -8.68 32.19
C LEU A 4 1.55 -9.19 30.84
N THR A 5 2.80 -9.68 30.80
CA THR A 5 3.35 -10.28 29.58
C THR A 5 2.48 -11.46 29.14
N PRO A 6 2.03 -11.53 27.86
CA PRO A 6 1.16 -12.60 27.41
C PRO A 6 1.80 -13.98 27.65
N ILE A 7 1.03 -14.95 28.17
CA ILE A 7 1.52 -16.32 28.43
C ILE A 7 2.14 -16.92 27.15
N ARG A 8 1.56 -16.62 25.98
CA ARG A 8 2.07 -17.05 24.67
C ARG A 8 3.48 -16.54 24.35
N TYR A 9 3.85 -15.35 24.84
CA TYR A 9 5.20 -14.79 24.70
C TYR A 9 6.20 -15.48 25.62
N LEU A 10 5.77 -15.94 26.80
CA LEU A 10 6.61 -16.69 27.73
C LEU A 10 6.77 -18.16 27.32
N ALA A 11 5.70 -18.76 26.76
CA ALA A 11 5.65 -20.16 26.38
C ALA A 11 6.40 -20.49 25.07
N ARG A 12 6.45 -19.55 24.12
CA ARG A 12 7.30 -19.68 22.93
C ARG A 12 8.61 -18.96 23.18
N GLN A 13 9.75 -19.66 23.06
CA GLN A 13 11.03 -18.97 22.87
C GLN A 13 10.84 -17.98 21.72
N ALA A 14 11.19 -16.70 21.93
CA ALA A 14 10.88 -15.65 20.98
C ALA A 14 11.56 -15.93 19.63
N GLU A 15 10.81 -16.48 18.67
CA GLU A 15 11.31 -16.66 17.33
C GLU A 15 11.69 -15.30 16.73
N PRO A 16 12.85 -15.19 16.06
CA PRO A 16 13.27 -13.94 15.44
C PRO A 16 12.27 -13.53 14.36
N THR A 17 11.77 -12.30 14.45
CA THR A 17 10.83 -11.72 13.48
C THR A 17 11.50 -11.58 12.12
N ARG A 18 10.77 -11.90 11.04
CA ARG A 18 11.27 -11.81 9.65
C ARG A 18 10.60 -10.69 8.85
N ILE A 19 10.14 -9.66 9.56
CA ILE A 19 9.49 -8.48 8.99
C ILE A 19 10.48 -7.63 8.20
N SER A 20 11.69 -7.41 8.74
CA SER A 20 12.65 -6.47 8.15
C SER A 20 13.00 -6.78 6.69
N PRO A 21 13.33 -8.03 6.28
CA PRO A 21 13.60 -8.32 4.87
C PRO A 21 12.42 -8.04 3.93
N PHE A 22 11.19 -8.43 4.32
CA PHE A 22 10.00 -8.20 3.50
C PHE A 22 9.62 -6.72 3.47
N PHE A 23 9.80 -6.00 4.58
CA PHE A 23 9.62 -4.56 4.66
C PHE A 23 10.61 -3.81 3.75
N VAL A 24 11.87 -4.25 3.68
CA VAL A 24 12.86 -3.70 2.74
C VAL A 24 12.44 -3.94 1.29
N LEU A 25 12.00 -5.15 0.95
CA LEU A 25 11.50 -5.46 -0.39
C LEU A 25 10.33 -4.56 -0.78
N VAL A 26 9.35 -4.41 0.12
CA VAL A 26 8.19 -3.53 -0.07
C VAL A 26 8.61 -2.06 -0.22
N SER A 27 9.52 -1.58 0.63
CA SER A 27 10.02 -0.20 0.57
C SER A 27 10.76 0.07 -0.74
N LEU A 28 11.57 -0.89 -1.20
CA LEU A 28 12.26 -0.81 -2.48
C LEU A 28 11.27 -0.78 -3.64
N LEU A 29 10.24 -1.64 -3.62
CA LEU A 29 9.19 -1.66 -4.64
C LEU A 29 8.47 -0.32 -4.71
N VAL A 30 8.13 0.29 -3.57
CA VAL A 30 7.52 1.63 -3.52
C VAL A 30 8.46 2.68 -4.14
N VAL A 31 9.74 2.71 -3.75
CA VAL A 31 10.74 3.64 -4.32
C VAL A 31 10.82 3.49 -5.84
N LEU A 32 10.95 2.26 -6.34
CA LEU A 32 11.03 2.00 -7.77
C LEU A 32 9.75 2.44 -8.51
N ILE A 33 8.57 2.21 -7.92
CA ILE A 33 7.31 2.64 -8.54
C ILE A 33 7.22 4.15 -8.60
N VAL A 34 7.46 4.86 -7.49
CA VAL A 34 7.39 6.33 -7.45
C VAL A 34 8.36 6.97 -8.44
N SER A 35 9.59 6.46 -8.49
CA SER A 35 10.66 7.08 -9.26
C SER A 35 10.58 6.76 -10.75
N LEU A 36 10.08 5.58 -11.15
CA LEU A 36 10.07 5.13 -12.54
C LEU A 36 8.70 5.27 -13.24
N PHE A 37 7.63 5.63 -12.51
CA PHE A 37 6.34 5.97 -13.10
C PHE A 37 6.48 7.17 -14.07
N PRO A 38 5.90 7.12 -15.29
CA PRO A 38 4.85 6.20 -15.78
C PRO A 38 5.32 4.95 -16.54
N PHE A 39 6.59 4.56 -16.45
CA PHE A 39 7.16 3.37 -17.12
C PHE A 39 7.00 3.34 -18.65
N SER A 40 6.83 4.49 -19.32
CA SER A 40 6.57 4.56 -20.76
C SER A 40 7.53 5.51 -21.47
N ASN A 41 7.59 5.36 -22.80
CA ASN A 41 8.36 6.23 -23.71
C ASN A 41 9.88 6.28 -23.44
N TRP A 42 10.45 5.19 -22.93
CA TRP A 42 11.88 5.13 -22.63
C TRP A 42 12.72 5.43 -23.88
N ARG A 43 13.58 6.45 -23.81
CA ARG A 43 14.44 6.88 -24.91
C ARG A 43 15.70 7.54 -24.40
N PHE A 44 16.80 7.33 -25.11
CA PHE A 44 18.01 8.10 -24.87
C PHE A 44 17.84 9.53 -25.40
N THR A 45 18.20 10.52 -24.59
CA THR A 45 17.98 11.95 -24.87
C THR A 45 19.15 12.61 -25.59
N GLY A 46 20.29 11.93 -25.73
CA GLY A 46 21.51 12.46 -26.36
C GLY A 46 22.49 13.10 -25.38
N GLU A 47 22.07 13.32 -24.13
CA GLU A 47 22.93 13.85 -23.06
C GLU A 47 23.90 12.78 -22.52
N PRO A 48 25.09 13.17 -22.00
CA PRO A 48 25.99 12.21 -21.38
C PRO A 48 25.33 11.57 -20.15
N VAL A 49 25.21 10.24 -20.16
CA VAL A 49 24.39 9.46 -19.21
C VAL A 49 24.79 9.66 -17.73
N LEU A 50 26.03 10.07 -17.45
CA LEU A 50 26.55 10.27 -16.10
C LEU A 50 26.76 11.76 -15.74
N ALA A 51 26.40 12.70 -16.62
CA ALA A 51 26.62 14.13 -16.39
C ALA A 51 25.93 14.65 -15.11
N PHE A 52 24.80 14.03 -14.75
CA PHE A 52 23.99 14.41 -13.60
C PHE A 52 24.70 14.32 -12.25
N PHE A 53 25.75 13.49 -12.13
CA PHE A 53 26.57 13.45 -10.91
C PHE A 53 27.27 14.79 -10.63
N SER A 54 27.56 15.56 -11.68
CA SER A 54 28.36 16.79 -11.63
C SER A 54 27.57 18.08 -11.85
N TYR A 55 26.23 18.02 -11.91
CA TYR A 55 25.42 19.23 -12.07
C TYR A 55 25.61 20.21 -10.89
N PRO A 56 25.62 21.53 -11.13
CA PRO A 56 25.77 22.53 -10.07
C PRO A 56 24.56 22.48 -9.12
N LEU A 57 24.79 22.55 -7.81
CA LEU A 57 23.70 22.48 -6.84
C LEU A 57 23.15 23.91 -6.54
N PRO A 58 21.84 24.19 -6.71
CA PRO A 58 20.76 23.32 -7.22
C PRO A 58 20.53 23.43 -8.75
N TYR A 59 20.42 22.29 -9.43
CA TYR A 59 20.03 22.15 -10.83
C TYR A 59 18.62 21.53 -10.87
N TYR A 60 17.58 22.38 -10.91
CA TYR A 60 16.15 22.01 -10.80
C TYR A 60 15.74 21.40 -9.45
N ALA A 61 15.34 22.25 -8.50
CA ALA A 61 14.90 21.80 -7.19
C ALA A 61 13.67 22.58 -6.71
N THR A 62 12.64 21.86 -6.26
CA THR A 62 11.63 22.42 -5.38
C THR A 62 11.80 21.83 -3.98
N VAL A 63 11.44 22.61 -2.95
CA VAL A 63 11.48 22.13 -1.56
C VAL A 63 10.59 20.89 -1.38
N PHE A 64 9.47 20.85 -2.10
CA PHE A 64 8.53 19.75 -2.06
C PHE A 64 9.11 18.45 -2.65
N ASP A 65 9.78 18.53 -3.80
CA ASP A 65 10.41 17.35 -4.44
C ASP A 65 11.49 16.75 -3.54
N ASN A 66 12.38 17.61 -3.02
CA ASN A 66 13.42 17.18 -2.08
C ASN A 66 12.81 16.53 -0.82
N ALA A 67 11.71 17.09 -0.30
CA ALA A 67 11.03 16.53 0.86
C ALA A 67 10.42 15.15 0.57
N ILE A 68 9.79 14.96 -0.59
CA ILE A 68 9.25 13.65 -0.99
C ILE A 68 10.36 12.62 -1.18
N ASN A 69 11.45 13.01 -1.82
CA ASN A 69 12.63 12.15 -2.03
C ASN A 69 13.22 11.68 -0.69
N VAL A 70 13.38 12.60 0.27
CA VAL A 70 13.74 12.25 1.65
C VAL A 70 12.74 11.27 2.26
N LEU A 71 11.44 11.59 2.22
CA LEU A 71 10.39 10.77 2.85
C LEU A 71 10.30 9.36 2.25
N ALA A 72 10.49 9.21 0.92
CA ALA A 72 10.40 7.93 0.22
C ALA A 72 11.50 6.95 0.63
N TYR A 73 12.70 7.44 0.99
CA TYR A 73 13.84 6.60 1.37
C TYR A 73 13.91 6.30 2.88
N ILE A 74 13.15 6.99 3.74
CA ILE A 74 13.09 6.70 5.18
C ILE A 74 12.73 5.24 5.46
N PRO A 75 11.65 4.66 4.89
CA PRO A 75 11.32 3.26 5.10
C PRO A 75 12.44 2.31 4.66
N LEU A 76 13.09 2.58 3.53
CA LEU A 76 14.16 1.73 3.01
C LEU A 76 15.35 1.69 3.97
N GLY A 77 15.85 2.85 4.42
CA GLY A 77 16.95 2.94 5.39
C GLY A 77 16.60 2.30 6.75
N PHE A 78 15.37 2.52 7.22
CA PHE A 78 14.83 1.91 8.44
C PHE A 78 14.82 0.37 8.35
N GLY A 79 14.32 -0.18 7.24
CA GLY A 79 14.26 -1.62 7.04
C GLY A 79 15.66 -2.25 6.98
N LEU A 80 16.57 -1.61 6.23
CA LEU A 80 17.93 -2.10 5.99
C LEU A 80 18.77 -2.17 7.28
N VAL A 81 18.72 -1.15 8.14
CA VAL A 81 19.51 -1.16 9.40
C VAL A 81 19.06 -2.27 10.36
N LEU A 82 17.79 -2.69 10.27
CA LEU A 82 17.23 -3.76 11.08
C LEU A 82 17.62 -5.17 10.58
N MET A 83 18.13 -5.31 9.35
CA MET A 83 18.56 -6.61 8.80
C MET A 83 19.86 -7.12 9.43
N PHE A 84 20.74 -6.23 9.91
CA PHE A 84 22.09 -6.58 10.33
C PHE A 84 22.30 -6.47 11.85
N ARG A 85 23.06 -7.40 12.42
CA ARG A 85 23.29 -7.45 13.89
C ARG A 85 24.29 -6.40 14.41
N ARG A 86 25.31 -6.00 13.64
CA ARG A 86 26.33 -5.05 14.11
C ARG A 86 25.91 -3.64 13.75
N ARG A 87 25.70 -2.75 14.73
CA ARG A 87 25.12 -1.40 14.51
C ARG A 87 25.88 -0.57 13.48
N MET A 88 27.20 -0.45 13.62
CA MET A 88 28.02 0.35 12.69
C MET A 88 27.98 -0.21 11.27
N LEU A 89 28.18 -1.52 11.10
CA LEU A 89 28.10 -2.16 9.80
C LEU A 89 26.69 -2.06 9.20
N ALA A 90 25.65 -2.19 10.02
CA ALA A 90 24.26 -2.04 9.58
C ALA A 90 23.99 -0.63 9.03
N SER A 91 24.45 0.40 9.73
CA SER A 91 24.31 1.79 9.30
C SER A 91 25.07 2.05 8.01
N LEU A 92 26.33 1.61 7.93
CA LEU A 92 27.17 1.78 6.73
C LEU A 92 26.56 1.08 5.51
N LEU A 93 26.14 -0.18 5.66
CA LEU A 93 25.51 -0.94 4.57
C LEU A 93 24.15 -0.35 4.18
N ALA A 94 23.34 0.09 5.15
CA ALA A 94 22.05 0.71 4.84
C ALA A 94 22.22 2.01 4.05
N LEU A 95 23.15 2.89 4.48
CA LEU A 95 23.45 4.14 3.76
C LEU A 95 24.01 3.87 2.37
N LEU A 96 24.95 2.93 2.25
CA LEU A 96 25.52 2.54 0.95
C LEU A 96 24.43 1.99 0.02
N CYS A 97 23.56 1.11 0.51
CA CYS A 97 22.44 0.58 -0.27
C CYS A 97 21.46 1.69 -0.69
N CYS A 98 21.09 2.62 0.19
CA CYS A 98 20.22 3.75 -0.18
C CYS A 98 20.87 4.62 -1.26
N ALA A 99 22.16 4.94 -1.13
CA ALA A 99 22.89 5.73 -2.12
C ALA A 99 23.01 5.01 -3.47
N LEU A 100 23.27 3.69 -3.46
CA LEU A 100 23.34 2.86 -4.67
C LEU A 100 21.98 2.73 -5.36
N VAL A 101 20.91 2.47 -4.60
CA VAL A 101 19.54 2.41 -5.14
C VAL A 101 19.18 3.76 -5.75
N SER A 102 19.46 4.87 -5.05
CA SER A 102 19.20 6.20 -5.60
C SER A 102 20.01 6.46 -6.87
N SER A 103 21.30 6.16 -6.87
CA SER A 103 22.15 6.36 -8.06
C SER A 103 21.67 5.53 -9.25
N GLY A 104 21.22 4.29 -9.01
CA GLY A 104 20.63 3.44 -10.04
C GLY A 104 19.29 3.97 -10.55
N VAL A 105 18.44 4.50 -9.66
CA VAL A 105 17.17 5.14 -10.04
C VAL A 105 17.41 6.39 -10.89
N GLU A 106 18.30 7.29 -10.47
CA GLU A 106 18.66 8.49 -11.25
C GLU A 106 19.26 8.12 -12.61
N PHE A 107 20.10 7.09 -12.66
CA PHE A 107 20.64 6.57 -13.91
C PHE A 107 19.52 6.08 -14.85
N LEU A 108 18.53 5.34 -14.33
CA LEU A 108 17.39 4.90 -15.14
C LEU A 108 16.52 6.08 -15.61
N GLN A 109 16.40 7.13 -14.80
CA GLN A 109 15.62 8.32 -15.15
C GLN A 109 16.21 9.11 -16.33
N GLN A 110 17.50 8.97 -16.65
CA GLN A 110 18.08 9.51 -17.89
C GLN A 110 17.37 9.05 -19.16
N PHE A 111 16.74 7.88 -19.10
CA PHE A 111 16.02 7.27 -20.21
C PHE A 111 14.51 7.53 -20.16
N LEU A 112 13.99 8.21 -19.13
CA LEU A 112 12.56 8.44 -18.93
C LEU A 112 12.17 9.89 -19.28
N PRO A 113 11.36 10.12 -20.33
CA PRO A 113 10.88 11.45 -20.66
C PRO A 113 10.09 12.08 -19.51
N GLY A 114 10.36 13.36 -19.24
CA GLY A 114 9.69 14.12 -18.16
C GLY A 114 10.28 13.90 -16.77
N ARG A 115 11.35 13.10 -16.64
CA ARG A 115 12.20 13.04 -15.45
C ARG A 115 13.55 13.68 -15.73
N VAL A 116 14.13 14.31 -14.72
CA VAL A 116 15.46 14.92 -14.79
C VAL A 116 16.28 14.28 -13.68
N ALA A 117 17.27 13.48 -14.07
CA ALA A 117 18.18 12.89 -13.11
C ALA A 117 19.03 13.97 -12.43
N SER A 118 19.25 13.86 -11.12
CA SER A 118 19.91 14.89 -10.32
C SER A 118 20.78 14.34 -9.20
N ASN A 119 21.97 14.89 -9.02
CA ASN A 119 22.80 14.61 -7.85
C ASN A 119 22.16 15.12 -6.54
N LEU A 120 21.30 16.15 -6.59
CA LEU A 120 20.56 16.62 -5.43
C LEU A 120 19.52 15.59 -4.95
N ASP A 121 18.93 14.83 -5.89
CA ASP A 121 18.00 13.76 -5.56
C ASP A 121 18.72 12.59 -4.89
N ILE A 122 19.95 12.25 -5.34
CA ILE A 122 20.81 11.30 -4.63
C ILE A 122 21.08 11.73 -3.19
N LEU A 123 21.43 13.01 -2.99
CA LEU A 123 21.68 13.55 -1.66
C LEU A 123 20.42 13.49 -0.78
N SER A 124 19.27 13.89 -1.33
CA SER A 124 17.97 13.89 -0.64
C SER A 124 17.52 12.47 -0.26
N ASN A 125 17.60 11.53 -1.20
CA ASN A 125 17.28 10.12 -0.98
C ASN A 125 18.23 9.48 0.06
N THR A 126 19.52 9.78 -0.03
CA THR A 126 20.51 9.28 0.94
C THR A 126 20.28 9.86 2.34
N LEU A 127 19.89 11.14 2.44
CA LEU A 127 19.48 11.77 3.69
C LEU A 127 18.23 11.11 4.28
N GLY A 128 17.23 10.82 3.45
CA GLY A 128 16.07 10.01 3.84
C GLY A 128 16.47 8.64 4.40
N GLY A 129 17.36 7.94 3.71
CA GLY A 129 17.95 6.69 4.19
C GLY A 129 18.64 6.84 5.55
N ALA A 130 19.40 7.92 5.75
CA ALA A 130 20.07 8.21 7.02
C ALA A 130 19.08 8.45 8.17
N ILE A 131 18.01 9.20 7.93
CA ILE A 131 16.92 9.40 8.90
C ILE A 131 16.28 8.05 9.25
N GLY A 132 15.99 7.21 8.24
CA GLY A 132 15.50 5.85 8.42
C GLY A 132 16.41 5.00 9.30
N VAL A 133 17.73 5.05 9.05
CA VAL A 133 18.75 4.36 9.85
C VAL A 133 18.69 4.81 11.32
N VAL A 134 18.63 6.12 11.58
CA VAL A 134 18.53 6.67 12.94
C VAL A 134 17.27 6.16 13.65
N ILE A 135 16.11 6.21 12.99
CA ILE A 135 14.85 5.68 13.52
C ILE A 135 14.97 4.19 13.83
N GLY A 136 15.59 3.42 12.93
CA GLY A 136 15.77 1.99 13.10
C GLY A 136 16.68 1.64 14.28
N LEU A 137 17.75 2.40 14.49
CA LEU A 137 18.63 2.24 15.66
C LEU A 137 17.90 2.52 16.99
N ILE A 138 17.02 3.54 17.02
CA ILE A 138 16.20 3.86 18.20
C ILE A 138 15.22 2.71 18.50
N LEU A 139 14.49 2.26 17.48
CA LEU A 139 13.49 1.19 17.60
C LEU A 139 14.10 -0.20 17.81
N ARG A 140 15.40 -0.35 17.58
CA ARG A 140 16.15 -1.57 17.91
C ARG A 140 16.46 -1.73 19.41
N SER A 141 16.22 -0.72 20.23
CA SER A 141 16.45 -0.84 21.68
C SER A 141 15.57 -1.94 22.30
N ARG A 142 16.07 -2.59 23.37
CA ARG A 142 15.37 -3.71 24.04
C ARG A 142 13.92 -3.35 24.41
N ARG A 143 13.66 -2.10 24.79
CA ARG A 143 12.32 -1.59 25.15
C ARG A 143 11.34 -1.71 24.00
N TRP A 144 11.71 -1.23 22.81
CA TRP A 144 10.85 -1.24 21.62
C TRP A 144 10.69 -2.65 21.04
N VAL A 145 11.76 -3.43 20.99
CA VAL A 145 11.71 -4.84 20.59
C VAL A 145 10.77 -5.63 21.50
N HIS A 146 10.85 -5.43 22.82
CA HIS A 146 9.96 -6.10 23.76
C HIS A 146 8.49 -5.69 23.57
N ARG A 147 8.21 -4.38 23.40
CA ARG A 147 6.85 -3.88 23.09
C ARG A 147 6.31 -4.46 21.79
N TRP A 148 7.13 -4.51 20.76
CA TRP A 148 6.79 -5.12 19.48
C TRP A 148 6.44 -6.61 19.63
N LEU A 149 7.26 -7.37 20.36
CA LEU A 149 7.00 -8.79 20.59
C LEU A 149 5.72 -9.00 21.40
N ILE A 150 5.45 -8.21 22.44
CA ILE A 150 4.17 -8.28 23.17
C ILE A 150 3.00 -8.04 22.22
N PHE A 151 3.03 -6.94 21.45
CA PHE A 151 1.98 -6.62 20.47
C PHE A 151 1.77 -7.77 19.47
N ARG A 152 2.87 -8.29 18.90
CA ARG A 152 2.85 -9.42 17.96
C ARG A 152 2.19 -10.65 18.56
N HIS A 153 2.53 -11.01 19.80
CA HIS A 153 1.99 -12.21 20.45
C HIS A 153 0.55 -12.04 20.97
N GLU A 154 0.15 -10.81 21.29
CA GLU A 154 -1.19 -10.44 21.75
C GLU A 154 -2.20 -10.40 20.59
N TYR A 155 -1.84 -9.78 19.47
CA TYR A 155 -2.77 -9.48 18.38
C TYR A 155 -2.57 -10.32 17.12
N LEU A 156 -1.34 -10.66 16.73
CA LEU A 156 -1.08 -11.33 15.45
C LEU A 156 -1.10 -12.86 15.57
N ALA A 157 -1.69 -13.50 14.57
CA ALA A 157 -1.58 -14.94 14.38
C ALA A 157 -0.10 -15.33 14.18
N THR A 158 0.23 -16.56 14.55
CA THR A 158 1.61 -17.05 14.45
C THR A 158 1.96 -17.41 13.01
N GLY A 159 3.20 -17.11 12.61
CA GLY A 159 3.75 -17.47 11.32
C GLY A 159 4.28 -16.26 10.55
N ARG A 160 5.26 -16.50 9.68
CA ARG A 160 5.92 -15.46 8.88
C ARG A 160 4.95 -14.78 7.91
N VAL A 161 4.00 -15.56 7.35
CA VAL A 161 2.97 -15.06 6.43
C VAL A 161 2.11 -13.99 7.10
N MET A 162 1.84 -14.09 8.40
CA MET A 162 1.04 -13.09 9.14
C MET A 162 1.82 -11.78 9.33
N GLU A 163 3.12 -11.88 9.62
CA GLU A 163 4.03 -10.74 9.71
C GLU A 163 4.17 -10.02 8.37
N TRP A 164 4.32 -10.77 7.28
CA TRP A 164 4.36 -10.22 5.92
C TRP A 164 3.02 -9.62 5.52
N GLY A 165 1.91 -10.26 5.91
CA GLY A 165 0.59 -9.74 5.63
C GLY A 165 0.28 -8.42 6.34
N LEU A 166 0.84 -8.20 7.53
CA LEU A 166 0.77 -6.90 8.19
C LEU A 166 1.54 -5.83 7.41
N VAL A 167 2.75 -6.14 6.94
CA VAL A 167 3.53 -5.20 6.11
C VAL A 167 2.80 -4.89 4.81
N TRP A 168 2.23 -5.90 4.16
CA TRP A 168 1.46 -5.72 2.93
C TRP A 168 0.18 -4.91 3.17
N LEU A 169 -0.46 -5.01 4.34
CA LEU A 169 -1.59 -4.16 4.73
C LEU A 169 -1.20 -2.68 4.80
N VAL A 170 0.05 -2.34 5.13
CA VAL A 170 0.50 -0.93 5.13
C VAL A 170 0.44 -0.34 3.72
N LEU A 171 0.79 -1.11 2.69
CA LEU A 171 0.66 -0.68 1.29
C LEU A 171 -0.79 -0.43 0.90
N TRP A 172 -1.73 -1.19 1.45
CA TRP A 172 -3.15 -0.98 1.18
C TRP A 172 -3.58 0.45 1.52
N PHE A 173 -3.11 1.02 2.63
CA PHE A 173 -3.42 2.40 2.98
C PHE A 173 -2.93 3.40 1.93
N VAL A 174 -1.80 3.13 1.26
CA VAL A 174 -1.28 4.00 0.19
C VAL A 174 -2.24 4.05 -0.99
N SER A 175 -2.86 2.92 -1.35
CA SER A 175 -3.90 2.90 -2.40
C SER A 175 -5.13 3.77 -2.08
N GLN A 176 -5.38 4.04 -0.79
CA GLN A 176 -6.53 4.85 -0.36
C GLN A 176 -6.24 6.35 -0.36
N LEU A 177 -4.97 6.75 -0.54
CA LEU A 177 -4.56 8.16 -0.55
C LEU A 177 -4.92 8.88 -1.85
N ASP A 178 -5.19 8.14 -2.94
CA ASP A 178 -5.68 8.75 -4.18
C ASP A 178 -7.12 9.23 -3.98
N PRO A 179 -7.35 10.56 -4.05
CA PRO A 179 -8.68 11.12 -3.86
C PRO A 179 -9.56 10.99 -5.12
N THR A 180 -9.00 10.61 -6.28
CA THR A 180 -9.73 10.47 -7.55
C THR A 180 -10.47 9.13 -7.65
N GLN A 181 -9.95 8.10 -6.99
CA GLN A 181 -10.60 6.81 -6.88
C GLN A 181 -11.59 6.81 -5.71
N PRO A 182 -12.70 6.06 -5.75
CA PRO A 182 -13.56 5.88 -4.60
C PRO A 182 -12.87 5.14 -3.44
N TYR A 183 -13.51 5.18 -2.29
CA TYR A 183 -13.08 4.39 -1.14
C TYR A 183 -13.11 2.90 -1.52
N LEU A 184 -12.06 2.14 -1.17
CA LEU A 184 -11.87 0.74 -1.53
C LEU A 184 -11.67 0.45 -3.04
N GLY A 185 -11.33 1.45 -3.86
CA GLY A 185 -10.97 1.24 -5.27
C GLY A 185 -12.11 0.68 -6.13
N VAL A 186 -13.34 1.09 -5.80
CA VAL A 186 -14.57 0.61 -6.45
C VAL A 186 -14.68 1.13 -7.88
N VAL A 187 -15.24 0.30 -8.77
CA VAL A 187 -15.55 0.68 -10.15
C VAL A 187 -16.61 1.77 -10.15
N VAL A 188 -16.28 2.96 -10.66
CA VAL A 188 -17.22 4.08 -10.81
C VAL A 188 -17.92 4.00 -12.15
N GLU A 189 -19.16 4.44 -12.18
CA GLU A 189 -19.91 4.69 -13.41
C GLU A 189 -19.11 5.62 -14.37
N PRO A 190 -18.67 5.13 -15.54
CA PRO A 190 -18.44 6.03 -16.67
C PRO A 190 -19.80 6.57 -17.10
N ARG A 191 -19.89 7.83 -17.57
CA ARG A 191 -21.14 8.48 -18.03
C ARG A 191 -21.74 7.77 -19.28
N GLY A 192 -22.12 6.50 -19.15
CA GLY A 192 -22.33 5.52 -20.22
C GLY A 192 -21.19 4.48 -20.29
N LEU A 193 -21.55 3.22 -20.62
CA LEU A 193 -20.59 2.15 -20.82
C LEU A 193 -19.69 2.48 -22.05
N PRO A 194 -18.38 2.66 -21.89
CA PRO A 194 -17.50 3.02 -22.98
C PRO A 194 -17.39 1.86 -23.98
N GLN A 195 -17.39 2.18 -25.27
CA GLN A 195 -17.05 1.21 -26.31
C GLN A 195 -15.59 0.73 -26.12
N PRO A 196 -15.28 -0.56 -26.36
CA PRO A 196 -16.10 -1.59 -26.99
C PRO A 196 -16.89 -2.47 -25.99
N PHE A 197 -17.02 -2.06 -24.72
CA PHE A 197 -17.68 -2.88 -23.72
C PHE A 197 -19.19 -2.93 -23.97
N VAL A 198 -19.78 -4.11 -23.78
CA VAL A 198 -21.23 -4.35 -23.91
C VAL A 198 -21.76 -4.84 -22.55
N ALA A 199 -22.89 -4.29 -22.11
CA ALA A 199 -23.51 -4.71 -20.87
C ALA A 199 -24.03 -6.15 -21.01
N PRO A 200 -23.83 -7.03 -20.02
CA PRO A 200 -24.31 -8.41 -20.06
C PRO A 200 -25.84 -8.52 -19.89
N MET A 201 -26.54 -7.41 -19.70
CA MET A 201 -27.99 -7.34 -19.50
C MET A 201 -28.58 -6.13 -20.22
N ALA A 202 -29.88 -6.18 -20.49
CA ALA A 202 -30.59 -5.17 -21.28
C ALA A 202 -30.52 -3.76 -20.66
N ASP A 203 -30.63 -3.66 -19.34
CA ASP A 203 -30.49 -2.40 -18.61
C ASP A 203 -29.02 -2.18 -18.22
N ALA A 204 -28.29 -1.46 -19.07
CA ALA A 204 -26.89 -1.11 -18.85
C ALA A 204 -26.69 -0.22 -17.61
N ALA A 205 -27.67 0.62 -17.24
CA ALA A 205 -27.57 1.48 -16.07
C ALA A 205 -27.68 0.65 -14.78
N LEU A 206 -28.62 -0.30 -14.74
CA LEU A 206 -28.72 -1.26 -13.63
C LEU A 206 -27.45 -2.11 -13.51
N PHE A 207 -26.88 -2.56 -14.64
CA PHE A 207 -25.60 -3.27 -14.63
C PHE A 207 -24.49 -2.44 -13.96
N LEU A 208 -24.31 -1.18 -14.35
CA LEU A 208 -23.28 -0.31 -13.78
C LEU A 208 -23.48 -0.07 -12.28
N ARG A 209 -24.73 0.12 -11.82
CA ARG A 209 -25.05 0.25 -10.39
C ARG A 209 -24.73 -1.02 -9.60
N LEU A 210 -25.04 -2.19 -10.15
CA LEU A 210 -24.71 -3.48 -9.55
C LEU A 210 -23.20 -3.72 -9.51
N LEU A 211 -22.48 -3.29 -10.55
CA LEU A 211 -21.04 -3.38 -10.65
C LEU A 211 -20.36 -2.53 -9.57
N GLU A 212 -20.82 -1.29 -9.39
CA GLU A 212 -20.33 -0.37 -8.36
C GLU A 212 -20.65 -0.88 -6.94
N ALA A 213 -21.91 -1.22 -6.66
CA ALA A 213 -22.31 -1.75 -5.35
C ALA A 213 -21.62 -3.09 -5.03
N GLY A 214 -21.51 -3.98 -6.03
CA GLY A 214 -20.82 -5.26 -5.93
C GLY A 214 -19.32 -5.09 -5.70
N GLY A 215 -18.68 -4.15 -6.41
CA GLY A 215 -17.27 -3.80 -6.20
C GLY A 215 -17.01 -3.32 -4.77
N MET A 216 -17.87 -2.45 -4.24
CA MET A 216 -17.80 -1.99 -2.85
C MET A 216 -17.97 -3.14 -1.85
N MET A 217 -18.99 -3.97 -2.05
CA MET A 217 -19.27 -5.14 -1.21
C MET A 217 -18.07 -6.10 -1.17
N LEU A 218 -17.53 -6.47 -2.34
CA LEU A 218 -16.45 -7.44 -2.45
C LEU A 218 -15.13 -6.91 -1.89
N ASN A 219 -14.77 -5.65 -2.16
CA ASN A 219 -13.53 -5.07 -1.61
C ASN A 219 -13.64 -4.89 -0.09
N LEU A 220 -14.78 -4.44 0.43
CA LEU A 220 -14.98 -4.28 1.88
C LEU A 220 -14.89 -5.62 2.61
N ALA A 221 -15.61 -6.63 2.10
CA ALA A 221 -15.55 -7.98 2.64
C ALA A 221 -14.15 -8.59 2.51
N GLY A 222 -13.52 -8.46 1.34
CA GLY A 222 -12.19 -9.01 1.05
C GLY A 222 -11.10 -8.45 1.97
N VAL A 223 -11.00 -7.12 2.10
CA VAL A 223 -10.02 -6.46 2.98
C VAL A 223 -10.32 -6.75 4.45
N GLY A 224 -11.60 -6.68 4.87
CA GLY A 224 -11.98 -6.99 6.25
C GLY A 224 -11.63 -8.43 6.64
N LEU A 225 -11.92 -9.40 5.76
CA LEU A 225 -11.57 -10.80 5.99
C LEU A 225 -10.06 -11.03 5.96
N TYR A 226 -9.32 -10.37 5.06
CA TYR A 226 -7.87 -10.39 5.05
C TYR A 226 -7.29 -9.95 6.40
N VAL A 227 -7.74 -8.80 6.93
CA VAL A 227 -7.36 -8.32 8.28
C VAL A 227 -7.74 -9.34 9.35
N SER A 228 -8.92 -9.94 9.26
CA SER A 228 -9.37 -10.94 10.22
C SER A 228 -8.44 -12.16 10.30
N VAL A 229 -7.84 -12.58 9.18
CA VAL A 229 -6.93 -13.73 9.11
C VAL A 229 -5.62 -13.43 9.83
N LEU A 230 -5.14 -12.18 9.77
CA LEU A 230 -3.92 -11.75 10.45
C LEU A 230 -4.03 -11.80 11.98
N LEU A 231 -5.24 -11.80 12.53
CA LEU A 231 -5.48 -11.70 13.97
C LEU A 231 -5.45 -13.06 14.69
N ALA A 232 -4.86 -13.06 15.88
CA ALA A 232 -4.75 -14.23 16.75
C ALA A 232 -6.10 -14.69 17.31
N TYR A 233 -6.96 -13.74 17.71
CA TYR A 233 -8.19 -14.02 18.46
C TYR A 233 -9.42 -13.41 17.79
N GLY A 234 -10.53 -14.16 17.81
CA GLY A 234 -11.79 -13.75 17.19
C GLY A 234 -12.40 -12.48 17.78
N ARG A 235 -12.26 -12.29 19.11
CA ARG A 235 -12.82 -11.15 19.84
C ARG A 235 -12.30 -9.78 19.39
N ASP A 236 -11.09 -9.74 18.84
CA ASP A 236 -10.43 -8.49 18.42
C ASP A 236 -10.78 -8.10 16.98
N ILE A 237 -11.33 -9.05 16.19
CA ILE A 237 -11.71 -8.87 14.79
C ILE A 237 -12.62 -7.64 14.57
N PRO A 238 -13.80 -7.51 15.24
CA PRO A 238 -14.68 -6.35 15.07
C PRO A 238 -13.92 -5.03 15.15
N ARG A 239 -13.17 -4.89 16.24
CA ARG A 239 -12.53 -3.65 16.62
C ARG A 239 -11.42 -3.28 15.65
N VAL A 240 -10.60 -4.26 15.26
CA VAL A 240 -9.45 -4.02 14.39
C VAL A 240 -9.91 -3.78 12.95
N ILE A 241 -10.90 -4.51 12.43
CA ILE A 241 -11.47 -4.22 11.11
C ILE A 241 -12.03 -2.79 11.08
N SER A 242 -12.86 -2.42 12.05
CA SER A 242 -13.42 -1.06 12.13
C SER A 242 -12.33 0.01 12.25
N LEU A 243 -11.25 -0.26 12.99
CA LEU A 243 -10.11 0.64 13.09
C LEU A 243 -9.37 0.80 11.76
N VAL A 244 -9.08 -0.31 11.06
CA VAL A 244 -8.35 -0.30 9.79
C VAL A 244 -9.15 0.43 8.71
N LEU A 245 -10.43 0.06 8.56
CA LEU A 245 -11.33 0.69 7.59
C LEU A 245 -11.60 2.16 7.96
N GLY A 246 -11.85 2.46 9.24
CA GLY A 246 -12.07 3.82 9.71
C GLY A 246 -10.86 4.73 9.53
N LEU A 247 -9.65 4.21 9.78
CA LEU A 247 -8.41 4.95 9.54
C LEU A 247 -8.19 5.21 8.05
N ALA A 248 -8.45 4.23 7.19
CA ALA A 248 -8.33 4.38 5.75
C ALA A 248 -9.32 5.42 5.21
N LEU A 249 -10.56 5.38 5.70
CA LEU A 249 -11.57 6.39 5.38
C LEU A 249 -11.14 7.78 5.86
N ALA A 250 -10.64 7.91 7.10
CA ALA A 250 -10.17 9.19 7.64
C ALA A 250 -8.99 9.77 6.84
N LEU A 251 -8.03 8.93 6.47
CA LEU A 251 -6.92 9.33 5.60
C LEU A 251 -7.42 9.78 4.24
N LYS A 252 -8.35 9.05 3.64
CA LYS A 252 -8.95 9.41 2.36
C LYS A 252 -9.69 10.74 2.42
N MET A 253 -10.47 10.97 3.48
CA MET A 253 -11.16 12.24 3.72
C MET A 253 -10.17 13.40 3.86
N ALA A 254 -9.06 13.20 4.59
CA ALA A 254 -8.03 14.21 4.74
C ALA A 254 -7.36 14.56 3.40
N PHE A 255 -6.99 13.54 2.61
CA PHE A 255 -6.38 13.74 1.29
C PHE A 255 -7.35 14.34 0.28
N ALA A 256 -8.60 13.89 0.25
CA ALA A 256 -9.66 14.49 -0.57
C ALA A 256 -9.86 15.97 -0.24
N GLY A 257 -9.87 16.35 1.05
CA GLY A 257 -10.02 17.74 1.48
C GLY A 257 -8.83 18.63 1.09
N MET A 258 -7.62 18.07 1.18
CA MET A 258 -6.38 18.73 0.81
C MET A 258 -6.27 18.93 -0.70
N LEU A 259 -6.68 17.94 -1.50
CA LEU A 259 -6.35 17.87 -2.93
C LEU A 259 -7.52 18.25 -3.86
N LEU A 260 -8.76 17.89 -3.54
CA LEU A 260 -9.93 18.13 -4.40
C LEU A 260 -10.56 19.50 -4.16
N LYS A 261 -11.23 20.02 -5.20
CA LYS A 261 -12.16 21.16 -5.08
C LYS A 261 -13.30 20.82 -4.11
N PRO A 262 -13.85 21.78 -3.34
CA PRO A 262 -14.87 21.50 -2.33
C PRO A 262 -16.12 20.80 -2.91
N GLU A 263 -16.50 21.16 -4.13
CA GLU A 263 -17.62 20.56 -4.88
C GLU A 263 -17.41 19.08 -5.20
N GLN A 264 -16.15 18.63 -5.29
CA GLN A 264 -15.79 17.26 -5.66
C GLN A 264 -15.56 16.36 -4.44
N PHE A 265 -15.63 16.91 -3.22
CA PHE A 265 -15.21 16.22 -2.00
C PHE A 265 -16.02 14.96 -1.69
N PHE A 266 -17.32 14.94 -2.02
CA PHE A 266 -18.21 13.79 -1.79
C PHE A 266 -18.63 13.07 -3.08
N VAL A 267 -18.00 13.35 -4.23
CA VAL A 267 -18.42 12.77 -5.52
C VAL A 267 -18.25 11.25 -5.56
N TRP A 268 -17.33 10.71 -4.76
CA TRP A 268 -17.13 9.28 -4.59
C TRP A 268 -18.14 8.61 -3.65
N LEU A 269 -19.09 9.36 -3.05
CA LEU A 269 -20.12 8.80 -2.17
C LEU A 269 -21.48 8.86 -2.84
N ASN A 270 -22.07 7.69 -3.09
CA ASN A 270 -23.41 7.57 -3.67
C ASN A 270 -24.19 6.40 -3.03
N LEU A 271 -25.46 6.26 -3.40
CA LEU A 271 -26.34 5.23 -2.84
C LEU A 271 -25.83 3.81 -3.10
N ASN A 272 -25.26 3.53 -4.28
CA ASN A 272 -24.76 2.20 -4.64
C ASN A 272 -23.60 1.79 -3.73
N ILE A 273 -22.68 2.72 -3.46
CA ILE A 273 -21.56 2.52 -2.53
C ILE A 273 -22.06 2.31 -1.10
N VAL A 274 -23.08 3.05 -0.66
CA VAL A 274 -23.67 2.84 0.67
C VAL A 274 -24.30 1.46 0.77
N LEU A 275 -25.12 1.05 -0.21
CA LEU A 275 -25.76 -0.27 -0.24
C LEU A 275 -24.71 -1.39 -0.32
N GLY A 276 -23.71 -1.26 -1.19
CA GLY A 276 -22.61 -2.20 -1.29
C GLY A 276 -21.82 -2.32 0.01
N GLY A 277 -21.58 -1.19 0.70
CA GLY A 277 -20.91 -1.15 2.00
C GLY A 277 -21.72 -1.85 3.10
N LEU A 278 -23.04 -1.67 3.12
CA LEU A 278 -23.95 -2.38 4.03
C LEU A 278 -23.92 -3.89 3.77
N CYS A 279 -24.05 -4.32 2.51
CA CYS A 279 -23.96 -5.72 2.13
C CYS A 279 -22.60 -6.35 2.51
N GLY A 280 -21.49 -5.64 2.25
CA GLY A 280 -20.15 -6.10 2.64
C GLY A 280 -20.00 -6.22 4.16
N SER A 281 -20.59 -5.28 4.91
CA SER A 281 -20.58 -5.31 6.38
C SER A 281 -21.39 -6.49 6.92
N LEU A 282 -22.54 -6.83 6.30
CA LEU A 282 -23.31 -8.03 6.64
C LEU A 282 -22.52 -9.30 6.40
N ILE A 283 -21.76 -9.38 5.28
CA ILE A 283 -20.86 -10.52 5.02
C ILE A 283 -19.81 -10.63 6.13
N LEU A 284 -19.19 -9.53 6.55
CA LEU A 284 -18.21 -9.53 7.64
C LEU A 284 -18.81 -9.99 8.98
N LEU A 285 -20.01 -9.50 9.32
CA LEU A 285 -20.71 -9.89 10.55
C LEU A 285 -21.07 -11.38 10.57
N ALA A 286 -21.46 -11.94 9.42
CA ALA A 286 -21.73 -13.37 9.30
C ALA A 286 -20.44 -14.20 9.33
N ALA A 287 -19.39 -13.72 8.68
CA ALA A 287 -18.17 -14.50 8.43
C ALA A 287 -17.15 -14.45 9.58
N TRP A 288 -17.17 -13.46 10.47
CA TRP A 288 -16.14 -13.30 11.49
C TRP A 288 -16.10 -14.41 12.56
N THR A 289 -17.21 -15.14 12.75
CA THR A 289 -17.35 -16.27 13.68
C THR A 289 -16.84 -17.56 13.04
N LEU A 290 -16.61 -17.57 11.73
CA LEU A 290 -16.08 -18.72 11.02
C LEU A 290 -14.64 -19.01 11.45
N ARG A 291 -14.26 -20.28 11.31
CA ARG A 291 -12.87 -20.71 11.50
C ARG A 291 -11.94 -19.91 10.57
N ARG A 292 -10.71 -19.63 11.03
CA ARG A 292 -9.74 -18.80 10.29
C ARG A 292 -9.54 -19.26 8.84
N ARG A 293 -9.51 -20.58 8.61
CA ARG A 293 -9.42 -21.18 7.27
C ARG A 293 -10.56 -20.75 6.34
N TYR A 294 -11.82 -20.81 6.80
CA TYR A 294 -12.98 -20.40 6.01
C TYR A 294 -13.02 -18.90 5.75
N ARG A 295 -12.56 -18.08 6.72
CA ARG A 295 -12.38 -16.63 6.51
C ARG A 295 -11.35 -16.35 5.43
N ALA A 296 -10.25 -17.10 5.39
CA ALA A 296 -9.24 -16.98 4.34
C ALA A 296 -9.77 -17.42 2.96
N ILE A 297 -10.53 -18.51 2.87
CA ILE A 297 -11.17 -18.95 1.61
C ILE A 297 -12.14 -17.87 1.10
N LEU A 298 -12.97 -17.33 1.98
CA LEU A 298 -13.91 -16.27 1.63
C LEU A 298 -13.19 -14.97 1.23
N ALA A 299 -12.10 -14.62 1.91
CA ALA A 299 -11.24 -13.48 1.53
C ALA A 299 -10.67 -13.66 0.12
N VAL A 300 -10.14 -14.85 -0.19
CA VAL A 300 -9.64 -15.20 -1.52
C VAL A 300 -10.75 -15.07 -2.56
N ALA A 301 -11.93 -15.61 -2.30
CA ALA A 301 -13.06 -15.52 -3.22
C ALA A 301 -13.47 -14.07 -3.49
N CYS A 302 -13.63 -13.25 -2.44
CA CYS A 302 -14.01 -11.84 -2.57
C CYS A 302 -12.96 -11.03 -3.35
N LEU A 303 -11.68 -11.13 -2.98
CA LEU A 303 -10.60 -10.38 -3.64
C LEU A 303 -10.37 -10.85 -5.08
N SER A 304 -10.45 -12.15 -5.34
CA SER A 304 -10.31 -12.69 -6.71
C SER A 304 -11.46 -12.23 -7.60
N LEU A 305 -12.70 -12.32 -7.09
CA LEU A 305 -13.87 -11.87 -7.85
C LEU A 305 -13.82 -10.36 -8.13
N ALA A 306 -13.46 -9.54 -7.13
CA ALA A 306 -13.27 -8.11 -7.33
C ALA A 306 -12.21 -7.82 -8.42
N THR A 307 -11.08 -8.52 -8.37
CA THR A 307 -9.98 -8.35 -9.34
C THR A 307 -10.40 -8.76 -10.76
N VAL A 308 -11.05 -9.92 -10.90
CA VAL A 308 -11.55 -10.40 -12.21
C VAL A 308 -12.59 -9.45 -12.78
N VAL A 309 -13.52 -8.96 -11.95
CA VAL A 309 -14.51 -7.97 -12.37
C VAL A 309 -13.85 -6.69 -12.89
N SER A 310 -12.86 -6.16 -12.16
CA SER A 310 -12.10 -4.97 -12.60
C SER A 310 -11.28 -5.21 -13.88
N MET A 311 -10.82 -6.45 -14.13
CA MET A 311 -10.13 -6.82 -15.38
C MET A 311 -11.07 -6.91 -16.58
N ILE A 312 -12.29 -7.44 -16.39
CA ILE A 312 -13.29 -7.56 -17.46
C ILE A 312 -13.87 -6.18 -17.81
N TRP A 313 -14.14 -5.35 -16.79
CA TRP A 313 -14.69 -4.00 -16.94
C TRP A 313 -13.79 -2.97 -16.26
N PRO A 314 -12.66 -2.58 -16.91
CA PRO A 314 -11.73 -1.58 -16.39
C PRO A 314 -12.29 -0.16 -16.59
N LEU A 315 -13.43 0.13 -15.94
CA LEU A 315 -14.17 1.38 -16.09
C LEU A 315 -13.64 2.52 -15.22
N SER A 316 -12.42 2.40 -14.70
CA SER A 316 -11.79 3.43 -13.89
C SER A 316 -11.51 4.70 -14.72
N PRO A 317 -11.78 5.91 -14.18
CA PRO A 317 -11.54 7.15 -14.90
C PRO A 317 -10.05 7.33 -15.23
N GLN A 318 -9.78 7.78 -16.46
CA GLN A 318 -8.42 8.08 -16.91
C GLN A 318 -7.88 9.29 -16.15
N LEU A 319 -6.60 9.22 -15.74
CA LEU A 319 -5.90 10.27 -15.00
C LEU A 319 -6.02 11.65 -15.67
N SER A 320 -6.00 11.72 -17.00
CA SER A 320 -6.17 12.97 -17.77
C SER A 320 -7.54 13.63 -17.57
N ALA A 321 -8.60 12.83 -17.37
CA ALA A 321 -9.95 13.32 -17.13
C ALA A 321 -10.16 13.82 -15.69
N THR A 322 -9.30 13.41 -14.75
CA THR A 322 -9.42 13.76 -13.32
C THR A 322 -8.54 14.95 -12.91
N LEU A 323 -7.55 15.35 -13.72
CA LEU A 323 -6.70 16.53 -13.48
C LEU A 323 -7.49 17.83 -13.18
N PRO A 324 -8.63 18.14 -13.84
CA PRO A 324 -9.39 19.36 -13.54
C PRO A 324 -10.08 19.38 -12.17
N LEU A 325 -10.17 18.23 -11.48
CA LEU A 325 -10.81 18.07 -10.17
C LEU A 325 -9.92 18.57 -9.01
N PHE A 326 -8.62 18.66 -9.24
CA PHE A 326 -7.64 19.09 -8.26
C PHE A 326 -7.60 20.62 -8.12
N LYS A 327 -7.31 21.09 -6.89
CA LYS A 327 -7.05 22.51 -6.60
C LYS A 327 -5.65 22.97 -7.05
N TRP A 328 -4.71 22.04 -7.16
CA TRP A 328 -3.28 22.32 -7.38
C TRP A 328 -2.90 21.99 -8.83
N GLN A 329 -2.14 22.87 -9.50
CA GLN A 329 -1.62 22.63 -10.86
C GLN A 329 -0.21 22.02 -10.79
N TYR A 330 -0.04 20.70 -10.76
CA TYR A 330 1.31 20.11 -10.84
C TYR A 330 1.34 18.69 -11.43
N GLY A 331 2.36 18.40 -12.25
CA GLY A 331 2.70 17.04 -12.72
C GLY A 331 3.06 16.08 -11.59
N HIS A 332 3.46 16.59 -10.42
CA HIS A 332 3.81 15.79 -9.24
C HIS A 332 2.61 15.04 -8.62
N LEU A 333 1.38 15.57 -8.77
CA LEU A 333 0.16 14.85 -8.41
C LEU A 333 -0.08 13.63 -9.30
N GLN A 334 0.42 13.63 -10.53
CA GLN A 334 0.34 12.48 -11.43
C GLN A 334 1.23 11.35 -10.93
N HIS A 335 2.43 11.65 -10.42
CA HIS A 335 3.34 10.65 -9.86
C HIS A 335 2.79 10.06 -8.55
N PHE A 336 2.22 10.89 -7.68
CA PHE A 336 1.61 10.42 -6.43
C PHE A 336 0.33 9.60 -6.68
N SER A 337 -0.56 10.07 -7.54
CA SER A 337 -1.80 9.33 -7.87
C SER A 337 -1.46 8.05 -8.65
N GLY A 338 -0.45 8.12 -9.53
CA GLY A 338 0.10 6.95 -10.22
C GLY A 338 0.67 5.90 -9.27
N LEU A 339 1.37 6.31 -8.20
CA LEU A 339 1.81 5.39 -7.14
C LEU A 339 0.63 4.68 -6.48
N ALA A 340 -0.36 5.45 -6.02
CA ALA A 340 -1.51 4.90 -5.32
C ALA A 340 -2.33 3.97 -6.23
N GLN A 341 -2.45 4.29 -7.52
CA GLN A 341 -3.08 3.44 -8.53
C GLN A 341 -2.29 2.13 -8.73
N VAL A 342 -0.98 2.21 -9.02
CA VAL A 342 -0.15 1.01 -9.23
C VAL A 342 -0.14 0.11 -7.99
N ILE A 343 -0.08 0.70 -6.80
CA ILE A 343 -0.22 -0.07 -5.56
C ILE A 343 -1.62 -0.68 -5.46
N GLY A 344 -2.67 0.06 -5.78
CA GLY A 344 -4.05 -0.44 -5.82
C GLY A 344 -4.21 -1.64 -6.75
N ASP A 345 -3.54 -1.63 -7.90
CA ASP A 345 -3.58 -2.72 -8.89
C ASP A 345 -2.79 -3.94 -8.42
N ILE A 346 -1.60 -3.74 -7.82
CA ILE A 346 -0.72 -4.84 -7.39
C ILE A 346 -1.15 -5.45 -6.05
N TRP A 347 -1.77 -4.65 -5.17
CA TRP A 347 -2.06 -5.06 -3.80
C TRP A 347 -2.94 -6.32 -3.68
N PRO A 348 -4.06 -6.46 -4.44
CA PRO A 348 -4.90 -7.65 -4.39
C PRO A 348 -4.12 -8.93 -4.67
N PHE A 349 -3.19 -8.92 -5.63
CA PHE A 349 -2.38 -10.10 -5.97
C PHE A 349 -1.46 -10.52 -4.83
N GLY A 350 -0.80 -9.57 -4.16
CA GLY A 350 0.03 -9.88 -3.00
C GLY A 350 -0.80 -10.37 -1.81
N ALA A 351 -2.00 -9.80 -1.58
CA ALA A 351 -2.92 -10.26 -0.55
C ALA A 351 -3.42 -11.68 -0.82
N LEU A 352 -3.77 -11.98 -2.08
CA LEU A 352 -4.15 -13.33 -2.53
C LEU A 352 -3.01 -14.34 -2.35
N ALA A 353 -1.79 -13.99 -2.76
CA ALA A 353 -0.62 -14.86 -2.61
C ALA A 353 -0.36 -15.21 -1.13
N LEU A 354 -0.47 -14.23 -0.24
CA LEU A 354 -0.32 -14.43 1.21
C LEU A 354 -1.45 -15.30 1.79
N LEU A 355 -2.70 -15.09 1.38
CA LEU A 355 -3.83 -15.91 1.82
C LEU A 355 -3.71 -17.36 1.32
N ILE A 356 -3.28 -17.57 0.08
CA ILE A 356 -3.04 -18.90 -0.50
C ILE A 356 -1.88 -19.58 0.24
N CYS A 357 -0.78 -18.88 0.47
CA CYS A 357 0.35 -19.42 1.26
C CYS A 357 -0.08 -19.82 2.67
N PHE A 358 -0.96 -19.03 3.31
CA PHE A 358 -1.56 -19.39 4.59
C PHE A 358 -2.39 -20.68 4.49
N LEU A 359 -3.30 -20.78 3.50
CA LEU A 359 -4.14 -21.97 3.31
C LEU A 359 -3.33 -23.24 3.03
N LEU A 360 -2.25 -23.14 2.26
CA LEU A 360 -1.35 -24.26 1.96
C LEU A 360 -0.55 -24.68 3.20
N GLY A 361 -0.05 -23.72 3.99
CA GLY A 361 0.72 -23.99 5.21
C GLY A 361 -0.11 -24.57 6.36
N ASP A 362 -1.41 -24.28 6.41
CA ASP A 362 -2.34 -24.75 7.45
C ASP A 362 -2.89 -26.18 7.18
N SER A 363 -2.50 -26.80 6.07
CA SER A 363 -2.94 -28.16 5.71
C SER A 363 -2.34 -29.27 6.59
N GLY A 364 -1.46 -28.92 7.53
CA GLY A 364 -0.86 -29.83 8.51
C GLY A 364 -1.20 -29.56 9.98
N ALA A 365 -2.01 -28.55 10.29
CA ALA A 365 -2.34 -28.18 11.67
C ALA A 365 -3.86 -28.18 11.87
N ASN A 366 -4.44 -29.37 11.96
CA ASN A 366 -5.79 -29.52 12.54
C ASN A 366 -5.71 -29.25 14.05
N GLU A 367 -6.20 -28.09 14.47
CA GLU A 367 -6.79 -27.87 15.80
C GLU A 367 -8.14 -27.14 15.66
#